data_AF-A0A934L677-F1
#
_entry.id   AF-A0A934L677-F1
#
_cell.length_a   1.000
_cell.length_b   1.000
_cell.length_c   1.000
_cell.angle_alpha   90.00
_cell.angle_beta   90.00
_cell.angle_gamma   90.00
#
_symmetry.space_group_name_H-M   'P 1'
#
loop_
_entity.id
_entity.type
_entity.pdbx_description
1 polymer ?
#
loop_
_entity_poly.entity_id
_entity_poly.type
_entity_poly.pdbx_seq_one_letter_code
_entity_poly.pdbx_strand_id
1 'polypeptide(L)'
;MSPATRPDGLRLGQKLALALCGIAASIAVLLIAWVGPTTGEALRVRSGDLVDAGALALRTLAADDARQNGEILVRLIDETTAARGRTLVDLPLELYGGDVARIRESLQAKDAARGTILRNNVAVLTRELERRNAVRIDREAGQLVARQSALAGGIASDLRSTSLLLAGLVLAVSLAVLGIGLHRLVVMPVQRLGTATRAIAKGELGVAVEVPRRRDEIGALAADFARMLDELRSSRAEIDRKNEELRNWNERLEQEVAAKTAHLQNAVLELRRTQRRLVHAAKMSSLGTLAGGVAHEFNNLIGGIRGCAREALAAEDDPGRK
;
A
#
# COMPACT_ATOMS: atom_id res chain seq x y z
N MET A 1 -17.34 -9.73 32.70
CA MET A 1 -18.00 -8.95 31.63
C MET A 1 -16.96 -8.64 30.58
N SER A 2 -16.97 -9.39 29.47
CA SER A 2 -16.01 -9.28 28.39
C SER A 2 -16.56 -8.31 27.33
N PRO A 3 -15.88 -7.21 26.96
CA PRO A 3 -16.35 -6.42 25.85
C PRO A 3 -15.92 -7.10 24.55
N ALA A 4 -16.93 -7.54 23.79
CA ALA A 4 -16.80 -8.05 22.44
C ALA A 4 -16.07 -7.02 21.56
N THR A 5 -14.84 -7.31 21.17
CA THR A 5 -14.17 -6.62 20.07
C THR A 5 -14.74 -7.16 18.76
N ARG A 6 -15.67 -6.39 18.18
CA ARG A 6 -16.14 -6.57 16.80
C ARG A 6 -14.95 -6.72 15.85
N PRO A 7 -15.01 -7.60 14.85
CA PRO A 7 -14.05 -7.62 13.77
C PRO A 7 -14.35 -6.41 12.86
N ASP A 8 -13.83 -5.24 13.22
CA ASP A 8 -13.97 -4.06 12.37
C ASP A 8 -13.14 -4.27 11.10
N GLY A 9 -13.87 -4.54 10.02
CA GLY A 9 -13.35 -4.73 8.68
C GLY A 9 -12.45 -3.56 8.26
N LEU A 10 -11.31 -3.92 7.67
CA LEU A 10 -10.30 -3.05 7.04
C LEU A 10 -9.77 -1.92 7.94
N ARG A 11 -8.47 -1.95 8.21
CA ARG A 11 -7.79 -0.93 9.03
C ARG A 11 -7.91 0.45 8.39
N LEU A 12 -7.85 1.51 9.19
CA LEU A 12 -7.97 2.90 8.71
C LEU A 12 -7.03 3.22 7.53
N GLY A 13 -5.79 2.71 7.53
CA GLY A 13 -4.86 2.88 6.41
C GLY A 13 -5.27 2.14 5.13
N GLN A 14 -5.86 0.95 5.25
CA GLN A 14 -6.45 0.22 4.12
C GLN A 14 -7.74 0.87 3.64
N LYS A 15 -8.57 1.41 4.55
CA LYS A 15 -9.74 2.22 4.22
C LYS A 15 -9.37 3.48 3.47
N LEU A 16 -8.35 4.20 3.90
CA LEU A 16 -7.85 5.39 3.22
C LEU A 16 -7.28 5.06 1.84
N ALA A 17 -6.49 3.97 1.72
CA ALA A 17 -5.95 3.54 0.44
C ALA A 17 -7.05 3.08 -0.54
N LEU A 18 -8.02 2.29 -0.06
CA LEU A 18 -9.19 1.88 -0.85
C LEU A 18 -10.08 3.07 -1.21
N ALA A 19 -10.26 4.03 -0.31
CA ALA A 19 -11.00 5.27 -0.59
C ALA A 19 -10.27 6.10 -1.66
N LEU A 20 -8.95 6.24 -1.57
CA LEU A 20 -8.15 6.95 -2.58
C LEU A 20 -8.25 6.27 -3.94
N CYS A 21 -8.10 4.94 -4.00
CA CYS A 21 -8.27 4.17 -5.23
C CYS A 21 -9.70 4.28 -5.78
N GLY A 22 -10.72 4.24 -4.91
CA GLY A 22 -12.12 4.39 -5.32
C GLY A 22 -12.43 5.78 -5.88
N ILE A 23 -11.89 6.83 -5.27
CA ILE A 23 -12.01 8.21 -5.75
C ILE A 23 -11.29 8.36 -7.09
N ALA A 24 -10.07 7.84 -7.20
CA ALA A 24 -9.28 7.86 -8.44
C ALA A 24 -10.00 7.12 -9.59
N ALA A 25 -10.54 5.93 -9.32
CA ALA A 25 -11.33 5.17 -10.28
C ALA A 25 -12.61 5.90 -10.68
N SER A 26 -13.31 6.53 -9.73
CA SER A 26 -14.52 7.32 -10.02
C SER A 26 -14.22 8.55 -10.87
N ILE A 27 -13.11 9.25 -10.60
CA ILE A 27 -12.65 10.39 -11.40
C ILE A 27 -12.29 9.93 -12.82
N ALA A 28 -11.57 8.80 -12.95
CA ALA A 28 -11.23 8.23 -14.25
C ALA A 28 -12.48 7.86 -15.07
N VAL A 29 -13.48 7.22 -14.44
CA VAL A 29 -14.75 6.89 -15.08
C VAL A 29 -15.50 8.16 -15.49
N LEU A 30 -15.57 9.17 -14.64
CA LEU A 30 -16.24 10.44 -14.97
C LEU A 30 -15.59 11.14 -16.18
N LEU A 31 -14.26 11.18 -16.21
CA LEU A 31 -13.49 11.80 -17.30
C LEU A 31 -13.64 11.04 -18.63
N ILE A 32 -13.63 9.70 -18.60
CA ILE A 32 -13.70 8.85 -19.79
C ILE A 32 -15.14 8.72 -20.32
N ALA A 33 -16.09 8.44 -19.43
CA ALA A 33 -17.45 8.07 -19.82
C ALA A 33 -18.35 9.30 -20.03
N TRP A 34 -18.10 10.41 -19.34
CA TRP A 34 -19.04 11.53 -19.29
C TRP A 34 -18.55 12.74 -20.07
N VAL A 35 -17.34 13.24 -19.79
CA VAL A 35 -16.90 14.55 -20.33
C VAL A 35 -16.70 14.52 -21.85
N GLY A 36 -15.96 13.56 -22.38
CA GLY A 36 -15.62 13.51 -23.82
C GLY A 36 -16.81 13.36 -24.77
N PRO A 37 -17.63 12.29 -24.66
CA PRO A 37 -18.69 12.03 -25.64
C PRO A 37 -19.86 13.02 -25.55
N THR A 38 -20.19 13.52 -24.37
CA THR A 38 -21.34 14.42 -24.19
C THR A 38 -21.05 15.84 -24.70
N THR A 39 -19.85 16.36 -24.45
CA THR A 39 -19.48 17.71 -24.92
C THR A 39 -19.33 17.78 -26.43
N GLY A 40 -18.73 16.76 -27.06
CA GLY A 40 -18.59 16.69 -28.52
C GLY A 40 -19.93 16.69 -29.25
N GLU A 41 -20.88 15.86 -28.80
CA GLU A 41 -22.19 15.77 -29.44
C GLU A 41 -23.06 17.02 -29.20
N ALA A 42 -23.02 17.58 -27.99
CA ALA A 42 -23.75 18.80 -27.67
C ALA A 42 -23.29 20.01 -28.50
N LEU A 43 -21.98 20.13 -28.76
CA LEU A 43 -21.45 21.19 -29.61
C LEU A 43 -21.91 21.03 -31.06
N ARG A 44 -21.86 19.79 -31.58
CA ARG A 44 -22.19 19.45 -32.96
C ARG A 44 -23.65 19.74 -33.31
N VAL A 45 -24.57 19.32 -32.43
CA VAL A 45 -26.01 19.53 -32.61
C VAL A 45 -26.34 21.03 -32.58
N ARG A 46 -25.86 21.75 -31.55
CA ARG A 46 -26.21 23.16 -31.35
C ARG A 46 -25.63 24.08 -32.42
N SER A 47 -24.45 23.74 -32.97
CA SER A 47 -23.89 24.49 -34.10
C SER A 47 -24.67 24.29 -35.40
N GLY A 48 -25.15 23.06 -35.65
CA GLY A 48 -25.96 22.76 -36.83
C GLY A 48 -27.27 23.55 -36.85
N ASP A 49 -28.02 23.49 -35.75
CA ASP A 49 -29.30 24.19 -35.60
C ASP A 49 -29.15 25.71 -35.82
N LEU A 50 -28.07 26.31 -35.31
CA LEU A 50 -27.81 27.74 -35.43
C LEU A 50 -27.52 28.15 -36.89
N VAL A 51 -26.72 27.36 -37.61
CA VAL A 51 -26.39 27.65 -39.01
C VAL A 51 -27.60 27.46 -39.91
N ASP A 52 -28.42 26.44 -39.67
CA ASP A 52 -29.65 26.20 -40.42
C ASP A 52 -30.66 27.33 -40.19
N ALA A 53 -30.84 27.78 -38.95
CA ALA A 53 -31.69 28.93 -38.63
C ALA A 53 -31.18 30.23 -39.28
N GLY A 54 -29.85 30.46 -39.27
CA GLY A 54 -29.23 31.61 -39.93
C GLY A 54 -29.38 31.59 -41.45
N ALA A 55 -29.18 30.43 -42.08
CA ALA A 55 -29.34 30.25 -43.52
C ALA A 55 -30.79 30.49 -43.95
N LEU A 56 -31.76 30.02 -43.16
CA LEU A 56 -33.18 30.29 -43.40
C LEU A 56 -33.48 31.80 -43.33
N ALA A 57 -33.01 32.49 -42.28
CA ALA A 57 -33.23 33.92 -42.10
C ALA A 57 -32.59 34.77 -43.23
N LEU A 58 -31.39 34.40 -43.68
CA LEU A 58 -30.72 35.07 -44.79
C LEU A 58 -31.44 34.85 -46.13
N ARG A 59 -31.95 33.64 -46.38
CA ARG A 59 -32.76 33.35 -47.58
C ARG A 59 -34.02 34.21 -47.62
N THR A 60 -34.74 34.29 -46.50
CA THR A 60 -35.96 35.10 -46.42
C THR A 60 -35.64 36.57 -46.67
N LEU A 61 -34.59 37.10 -46.04
CA LEU A 61 -34.17 38.48 -46.22
C LEU A 61 -33.75 38.78 -47.66
N ALA A 62 -32.96 37.90 -48.28
CA ALA A 62 -32.50 38.06 -49.66
C ALA A 62 -33.64 37.96 -50.68
N ALA A 63 -34.67 37.16 -50.39
CA ALA A 63 -35.87 37.06 -51.23
C ALA A 63 -36.71 38.33 -51.12
N ASP A 64 -36.93 38.83 -49.91
CA ASP A 64 -37.69 40.05 -49.68
C ASP A 64 -37.01 41.27 -50.32
N ASP A 65 -35.68 41.40 -50.19
CA ASP A 65 -34.91 42.48 -50.83
C ASP A 65 -34.99 42.41 -52.37
N ALA A 66 -34.89 41.21 -52.95
CA ALA A 66 -35.03 41.04 -54.39
C ALA A 66 -36.42 41.46 -54.88
N ARG A 67 -37.48 41.08 -54.15
CA ARG A 67 -38.87 41.47 -54.47
C ARG A 67 -39.08 42.96 -54.35
N GLN A 68 -38.64 43.56 -53.26
CA GLN A 68 -38.76 45.01 -53.02
C GLN A 68 -38.05 45.80 -54.12
N ASN A 69 -36.83 45.41 -54.50
CA ASN A 69 -36.11 46.03 -55.60
C ASN A 69 -36.82 45.86 -56.95
N GLY A 70 -37.40 44.68 -57.20
CA GLY A 70 -38.22 44.43 -58.39
C GLY A 70 -39.47 45.33 -58.44
N GLU A 71 -40.17 45.48 -57.33
CA GLU A 71 -41.35 46.37 -57.21
C GLU A 71 -40.99 47.83 -57.46
N ILE A 72 -39.87 48.31 -56.91
CA ILE A 72 -39.36 49.67 -57.13
C ILE A 72 -39.09 49.90 -58.64
N LEU A 73 -38.46 48.93 -59.32
CA LEU A 73 -38.18 49.04 -60.75
C LEU A 73 -39.45 49.03 -61.60
N VAL A 74 -40.42 48.18 -61.28
CA VAL A 74 -41.73 48.16 -61.96
C VAL A 74 -42.43 49.50 -61.79
N ARG A 75 -42.43 50.05 -60.58
CA ARG A 75 -43.02 51.36 -60.29
C ARG A 75 -42.35 52.47 -61.10
N LEU A 76 -41.02 52.50 -61.19
CA LEU A 76 -40.28 53.44 -62.02
C LEU A 76 -40.61 53.30 -63.52
N ILE A 77 -40.78 52.06 -64.01
CA ILE A 77 -41.21 51.81 -65.40
C ILE A 77 -42.61 52.41 -65.61
N ASP A 78 -43.56 52.14 -64.73
CA ASP A 78 -44.93 52.64 -64.87
C ASP A 78 -44.98 54.18 -64.80
N GLU A 79 -44.23 54.80 -63.86
CA GLU A 79 -44.12 56.25 -63.73
C GLU A 79 -43.48 56.91 -64.97
N THR A 80 -42.42 56.31 -65.52
CA THR A 80 -41.75 56.83 -66.73
C THR A 80 -42.59 56.63 -68.00
N THR A 81 -43.29 55.50 -68.14
CA THR A 81 -44.24 55.27 -69.23
C THR A 81 -45.40 56.28 -69.17
N ALA A 82 -45.95 56.54 -67.98
CA ALA A 82 -47.00 57.55 -67.80
C ALA A 82 -46.50 58.99 -68.07
N ALA A 83 -45.27 59.32 -67.70
CA ALA A 83 -44.66 60.61 -68.01
C ALA A 83 -44.46 60.81 -69.52
N ARG A 84 -43.89 59.82 -70.22
CA ARG A 84 -43.72 59.86 -71.68
C ARG A 84 -45.06 59.96 -72.42
N GLY A 85 -46.08 59.22 -71.94
CA GLY A 85 -47.43 59.30 -72.48
C GLY A 85 -48.01 60.71 -72.41
N ARG A 86 -47.78 61.44 -71.30
CA ARG A 86 -48.16 62.86 -71.17
C ARG A 86 -47.39 63.75 -72.14
N THR A 87 -46.05 63.65 -72.17
CA THR A 87 -45.22 64.47 -73.07
C THR A 87 -45.53 64.25 -74.55
N LEU A 88 -45.94 63.05 -74.94
CA LEU A 88 -46.33 62.73 -76.32
C LEU A 88 -47.61 63.44 -76.76
N VAL A 89 -48.51 63.78 -75.82
CA VAL A 89 -49.70 64.59 -76.10
C VAL A 89 -49.31 66.02 -76.46
N ASP A 90 -48.31 66.57 -75.77
CA ASP A 90 -47.86 67.96 -75.91
C ASP A 90 -46.91 68.19 -77.09
N LEU A 91 -46.50 67.13 -77.80
CA LEU A 91 -45.53 67.22 -78.89
C LEU A 91 -46.18 67.74 -80.19
N PRO A 92 -45.63 68.77 -80.87
CA PRO A 92 -46.23 69.38 -82.06
C PRO A 92 -45.99 68.55 -83.33
N LEU A 93 -46.56 67.35 -83.38
CA LEU A 93 -46.40 66.38 -84.47
C LEU A 93 -47.02 66.84 -85.81
N GLU A 94 -47.92 67.83 -85.77
CA GLU A 94 -48.56 68.41 -86.96
C GLU A 94 -47.55 69.04 -87.93
N LEU A 95 -46.40 69.49 -87.43
CA LEU A 95 -45.32 70.12 -88.21
C LEU A 95 -44.59 69.14 -89.14
N TYR A 96 -44.75 67.83 -88.96
CA TYR A 96 -44.01 66.80 -89.70
C TYR A 96 -44.78 66.22 -90.90
N GLY A 97 -46.05 66.59 -91.09
CA GLY A 97 -46.91 66.07 -92.16
C GLY A 97 -47.34 64.61 -91.96
N GLY A 98 -48.49 64.24 -92.55
CA GLY A 98 -49.08 62.89 -92.41
C GLY A 98 -50.17 62.77 -91.34
N ASP A 99 -50.61 61.54 -91.06
CA ASP A 99 -51.68 61.24 -90.09
C ASP A 99 -51.13 61.20 -88.65
N VAL A 100 -51.27 62.33 -87.95
CA VAL A 100 -50.78 62.53 -86.58
C VAL A 100 -51.42 61.55 -85.59
N ALA A 101 -52.71 61.22 -85.76
CA ALA A 101 -53.41 60.29 -84.87
C ALA A 101 -52.78 58.90 -84.96
N ARG A 102 -52.51 58.44 -86.18
CA ARG A 102 -51.86 57.16 -86.43
C ARG A 102 -50.41 57.11 -85.93
N ILE A 103 -49.66 58.21 -86.05
CA ILE A 103 -48.29 58.31 -85.52
C ILE A 103 -48.29 58.23 -83.98
N ARG A 104 -49.19 58.97 -83.32
CA ARG A 104 -49.32 58.97 -81.86
C ARG A 104 -49.74 57.59 -81.34
N GLU A 105 -50.72 56.96 -81.97
CA GLU A 105 -51.17 55.61 -81.64
C GLU A 105 -50.04 54.59 -81.78
N SER A 106 -49.25 54.66 -82.87
CA SER A 106 -48.10 53.78 -83.08
C SER A 106 -47.02 53.96 -82.00
N LEU A 107 -46.73 55.20 -81.60
CA LEU A 107 -45.75 55.50 -80.54
C LEU A 107 -46.23 55.01 -79.17
N GLN A 108 -47.51 55.25 -78.84
CA GLN A 108 -48.11 54.73 -77.60
C GLN A 108 -48.10 53.20 -77.57
N ALA A 109 -48.45 52.54 -78.67
CA ALA A 109 -48.42 51.08 -78.78
C ALA A 109 -46.99 50.53 -78.60
N LYS A 110 -45.98 51.18 -79.21
CA LYS A 110 -44.56 50.80 -79.02
C LYS A 110 -44.09 50.99 -77.59
N ASP A 111 -44.45 52.09 -76.94
CA ASP A 111 -44.04 52.34 -75.55
C ASP A 111 -44.77 51.41 -74.56
N ALA A 112 -46.05 51.09 -74.78
CA ALA A 112 -46.78 50.10 -74.00
C ALA A 112 -46.19 48.68 -74.15
N ALA A 113 -45.81 48.30 -75.38
CA ALA A 113 -45.11 47.05 -75.64
C ALA A 113 -43.75 47.00 -74.93
N ARG A 114 -42.96 48.09 -74.98
CA ARG A 114 -41.69 48.22 -74.24
C ARG A 114 -41.87 48.12 -72.73
N GLY A 115 -42.86 48.81 -72.16
CA GLY A 115 -43.16 48.74 -70.73
C GLY A 115 -43.50 47.32 -70.28
N THR A 116 -44.26 46.58 -71.10
CA THR A 116 -44.60 45.17 -70.84
C THR A 116 -43.36 44.27 -70.87
N ILE A 117 -42.48 44.45 -71.86
CA ILE A 117 -41.20 43.72 -71.95
C ILE A 117 -40.33 44.01 -70.73
N LEU A 118 -40.20 45.28 -70.33
CA LEU A 118 -39.38 45.67 -69.17
C LEU A 118 -39.93 45.07 -67.87
N ARG A 119 -41.24 45.10 -67.64
CA ARG A 119 -41.86 44.46 -66.47
C ARG A 119 -41.62 42.95 -66.43
N ASN A 120 -41.76 42.28 -67.57
CA ASN A 120 -41.45 40.85 -67.68
C ASN A 120 -39.97 40.57 -67.39
N ASN A 121 -39.06 41.41 -67.92
CA ASN A 121 -37.63 41.28 -67.65
C ASN A 121 -37.32 41.48 -66.16
N VAL A 122 -37.92 42.47 -65.50
CA VAL A 122 -37.75 42.68 -64.05
C VAL A 122 -38.25 41.47 -63.26
N ALA A 123 -39.41 40.91 -63.61
CA ALA A 123 -39.94 39.72 -62.96
C ALA A 123 -39.02 38.50 -63.12
N VAL A 124 -38.44 38.31 -64.32
CA VAL A 124 -37.46 37.24 -64.58
C VAL A 124 -36.18 37.47 -63.78
N LEU A 125 -35.64 38.69 -63.80
CA LEU A 125 -34.42 39.05 -63.06
C LEU A 125 -34.58 38.89 -61.55
N THR A 126 -35.76 39.25 -61.01
CA THR A 126 -36.08 39.10 -59.59
C THR A 126 -36.02 37.62 -59.18
N ARG A 127 -36.71 36.74 -59.91
CA ARG A 127 -36.70 35.29 -59.64
C ARG A 127 -35.32 34.67 -59.79
N GLU A 128 -34.57 35.10 -60.80
CA GLU A 128 -33.20 34.63 -61.02
C GLU A 128 -32.27 35.08 -59.88
N LEU A 129 -32.43 36.30 -59.38
CA LEU A 129 -31.67 36.81 -58.24
C LEU A 129 -32.01 36.05 -56.96
N GLU A 130 -33.30 35.83 -56.66
CA GLU A 130 -33.76 35.00 -55.55
C GLU A 130 -33.11 33.60 -55.60
N ARG A 131 -33.15 32.96 -56.78
CA ARG A 131 -32.59 31.62 -56.99
C ARG A 131 -31.07 31.61 -56.79
N ARG A 132 -30.34 32.60 -57.32
CA ARG A 132 -28.89 32.71 -57.17
C ARG A 132 -28.47 32.95 -55.73
N ASN A 133 -29.20 33.82 -55.02
CA ASN A 133 -28.94 34.12 -53.62
C ASN A 133 -29.21 32.89 -52.75
N ALA A 134 -30.32 32.18 -52.97
CA ALA A 134 -30.61 30.93 -52.27
C ALA A 134 -29.48 29.91 -52.46
N VAL A 135 -29.06 29.63 -53.70
CA VAL A 135 -27.97 28.67 -53.97
C VAL A 135 -26.64 29.10 -53.34
N ARG A 136 -26.33 30.40 -53.31
CA ARG A 136 -25.12 30.92 -52.65
C ARG A 136 -25.17 30.71 -51.14
N ILE A 137 -26.28 31.08 -50.49
CA ILE A 137 -26.49 30.90 -49.05
C ILE A 137 -26.40 29.41 -48.69
N ASP A 138 -27.06 28.56 -49.46
CA ASP A 138 -26.80 27.14 -49.75
C ASP A 138 -25.40 26.65 -49.46
N ARG A 139 -24.57 27.02 -50.42
CA ARG A 139 -23.19 26.59 -50.50
C ARG A 139 -22.39 27.11 -49.31
N GLU A 140 -22.58 28.37 -48.91
CA GLU A 140 -21.83 28.98 -47.81
C GLU A 140 -22.21 28.39 -46.45
N ALA A 141 -23.50 28.20 -46.18
CA ALA A 141 -24.00 27.53 -44.97
C ALA A 141 -23.48 26.09 -44.89
N GLY A 142 -23.58 25.33 -45.99
CA GLY A 142 -23.04 23.97 -46.05
C GLY A 142 -21.53 23.90 -45.80
N GLN A 143 -20.76 24.84 -46.35
CA GLN A 143 -19.32 24.96 -46.07
C GLN A 143 -19.04 25.32 -44.62
N LEU A 144 -19.85 26.20 -44.02
CA LEU A 144 -19.71 26.60 -42.63
C LEU A 144 -20.00 25.43 -41.68
N VAL A 145 -21.08 24.67 -41.90
CA VAL A 145 -21.40 23.45 -41.14
C VAL A 145 -20.27 22.43 -41.27
N ALA A 146 -19.76 22.19 -42.49
CA ALA A 146 -18.67 21.25 -42.72
C ALA A 146 -17.39 21.66 -41.95
N ARG A 147 -17.02 22.95 -41.98
CA ARG A 147 -15.87 23.47 -41.23
C ARG A 147 -16.07 23.38 -39.72
N GLN A 148 -17.24 23.74 -39.21
CA GLN A 148 -17.55 23.66 -37.78
C GLN A 148 -17.56 22.21 -37.28
N SER A 149 -18.15 21.29 -38.05
CA SER A 149 -18.15 19.86 -37.74
C SER A 149 -16.74 19.28 -37.69
N ALA A 150 -15.87 19.64 -38.64
CA ALA A 150 -14.47 19.22 -38.64
C ALA A 150 -13.70 19.74 -37.43
N LEU A 151 -13.88 21.02 -37.08
CA LEU A 151 -13.28 21.62 -35.87
C LEU A 151 -13.80 20.96 -34.59
N ALA A 152 -15.12 20.73 -34.49
CA ALA A 152 -15.74 20.07 -33.35
C ALA A 152 -15.23 18.64 -33.17
N GLY A 153 -15.06 17.89 -34.27
CA GLY A 153 -14.47 16.55 -34.25
C GLY A 153 -13.02 16.54 -33.75
N GLY A 154 -12.21 17.51 -34.19
CA GLY A 154 -10.84 17.69 -33.70
C GLY A 154 -10.79 17.98 -32.19
N ILE A 155 -11.57 18.97 -31.75
CA ILE A 155 -11.69 19.33 -30.32
C ILE A 155 -12.15 18.12 -29.49
N ALA A 156 -13.18 17.40 -29.94
CA ALA A 156 -13.69 16.22 -29.23
C ALA A 156 -12.63 15.10 -29.13
N SER A 157 -11.85 14.89 -30.20
CA SER A 157 -10.74 13.93 -30.20
C SER A 157 -9.63 14.33 -29.23
N ASP A 158 -9.25 15.61 -29.21
CA ASP A 158 -8.23 16.14 -28.29
C ASP A 158 -8.70 16.10 -26.83
N LEU A 159 -9.98 16.39 -26.56
CA LEU A 159 -10.57 16.23 -25.22
C LEU A 159 -10.55 14.77 -24.78
N ARG A 160 -10.80 13.81 -25.69
CA ARG A 160 -10.74 12.38 -25.38
C ARG A 160 -9.33 11.90 -25.12
N SER A 161 -8.34 12.30 -25.93
CA SER A 161 -6.95 11.88 -25.75
C SER A 161 -6.38 12.44 -24.44
N THR A 162 -6.62 13.72 -24.14
CA THR A 162 -6.20 14.35 -22.89
C THR A 162 -6.90 13.77 -21.67
N SER A 163 -8.20 13.46 -21.73
CA SER A 163 -8.92 12.81 -20.62
C SER A 163 -8.42 11.39 -20.33
N LEU A 164 -8.06 10.62 -21.38
CA LEU A 164 -7.45 9.30 -21.23
C LEU A 164 -6.05 9.38 -20.60
N LEU A 165 -5.22 10.35 -21.01
CA LEU A 165 -3.90 10.57 -20.41
C LEU A 165 -4.00 10.95 -18.92
N LEU A 166 -4.93 11.84 -18.57
CA LEU A 166 -5.19 12.23 -17.17
C LEU A 166 -5.70 11.05 -16.34
N ALA A 167 -6.64 10.26 -16.87
CA ALA A 167 -7.13 9.06 -16.20
C ALA A 167 -6.00 8.04 -15.97
N GLY A 168 -5.13 7.84 -16.98
CA GLY A 168 -3.95 6.99 -16.87
C GLY A 168 -2.96 7.47 -15.80
N LEU A 169 -2.71 8.78 -15.73
CA LEU A 169 -1.84 9.39 -14.71
C LEU A 169 -2.41 9.20 -13.30
N VAL A 170 -3.71 9.47 -13.11
CA VAL A 170 -4.40 9.28 -11.83
C VAL A 170 -4.34 7.83 -11.37
N LEU A 171 -4.51 6.88 -12.29
CA LEU A 171 -4.38 5.45 -12.00
C LEU A 171 -2.95 5.08 -11.59
N ALA A 172 -1.94 5.54 -12.32
CA ALA A 172 -0.53 5.26 -12.02
C ALA A 172 -0.11 5.81 -10.65
N VAL A 173 -0.50 7.04 -10.32
CA VAL A 173 -0.24 7.65 -9.01
C VAL A 173 -0.93 6.87 -7.90
N SER A 174 -2.18 6.46 -8.10
CA SER A 174 -2.93 5.68 -7.11
C SER A 174 -2.27 4.33 -6.82
N LEU A 175 -1.81 3.62 -7.85
CA LEU A 175 -1.07 2.37 -7.71
C LEU A 175 0.26 2.57 -6.99
N ALA A 176 1.00 3.65 -7.29
CA ALA A 176 2.25 3.97 -6.62
C ALA A 176 2.04 4.26 -5.12
N VAL A 177 1.04 5.08 -4.77
CA VAL A 177 0.69 5.37 -3.38
C VAL A 177 0.27 4.11 -2.62
N LEU A 178 -0.54 3.25 -3.25
CA LEU A 178 -0.96 1.97 -2.68
C LEU A 178 0.26 1.06 -2.43
N GLY A 179 1.18 0.96 -3.39
CA GLY A 179 2.41 0.16 -3.25
C GLY A 179 3.32 0.65 -2.13
N ILE A 180 3.57 1.96 -2.06
CA ILE A 180 4.38 2.58 -0.99
C ILE A 180 3.70 2.38 0.38
N GLY A 181 2.38 2.55 0.43
CA GLY A 181 1.57 2.32 1.62
C GLY A 181 1.65 0.88 2.11
N LEU A 182 1.45 -0.11 1.24
CA LEU A 182 1.54 -1.53 1.58
C LEU A 182 2.94 -1.90 2.07
N HIS A 183 3.99 -1.40 1.40
CA HIS A 183 5.37 -1.63 1.81
C HIS A 183 5.66 -1.09 3.22
N ARG A 184 5.27 0.15 3.51
CA ARG A 184 5.54 0.78 4.82
C ARG A 184 4.60 0.33 5.94
N LEU A 185 3.36 -0.04 5.62
CA LEU A 185 2.38 -0.42 6.63
C LEU A 185 2.44 -1.91 6.97
N VAL A 186 2.77 -2.78 6.01
CA VAL A 186 2.73 -4.24 6.20
C VAL A 186 4.11 -4.87 6.03
N VAL A 187 4.74 -4.70 4.87
CA VAL A 187 5.93 -5.48 4.50
C VAL A 187 7.11 -5.20 5.44
N MET A 188 7.46 -3.92 5.64
CA MET A 188 8.63 -3.55 6.43
C MET A 188 8.52 -3.95 7.92
N PRO A 189 7.40 -3.73 8.63
CA PRO A 189 7.24 -4.24 10.00
C PRO A 189 7.33 -5.77 10.11
N VAL A 190 6.73 -6.51 9.16
CA VAL A 190 6.78 -7.98 9.14
C VAL A 190 8.20 -8.47 8.91
N GLN A 191 8.95 -7.83 8.00
CA GLN A 191 10.36 -8.16 7.78
C GLN A 191 11.20 -7.91 9.03
N ARG A 192 10.99 -6.81 9.75
CA ARG A 192 11.67 -6.50 11.02
C ARG A 192 11.41 -7.56 12.09
N LEU A 193 10.16 -7.96 12.27
CA LEU A 193 9.81 -9.06 13.17
C LEU A 193 10.48 -10.36 12.72
N GLY A 194 10.42 -10.70 11.43
CA GLY A 194 11.08 -11.88 10.90
C GLY A 194 12.60 -11.90 11.10
N THR A 195 13.27 -10.76 10.99
CA THR A 195 14.70 -10.65 11.30
C THR A 195 14.98 -10.82 12.79
N ALA A 196 14.15 -10.23 13.67
CA ALA A 196 14.29 -10.39 15.11
C ALA A 196 14.07 -11.85 15.53
N THR A 197 13.07 -12.54 14.98
CA THR A 197 12.82 -13.96 15.24
C THR A 197 14.02 -14.82 14.85
N ARG A 198 14.65 -14.56 13.70
CA ARG A 198 15.84 -15.31 13.27
C ARG A 198 17.05 -15.08 14.19
N ALA A 199 17.23 -13.88 14.72
CA ALA A 199 18.30 -13.59 15.68
C ALA A 199 18.06 -14.28 17.02
N ILE A 200 16.83 -14.23 17.53
CA ILE A 200 16.41 -14.95 18.74
C ILE A 200 16.63 -16.46 18.58
N ALA A 201 16.28 -17.03 17.43
CA ALA A 201 16.50 -18.45 17.13
C ALA A 201 17.99 -18.87 17.15
N LYS A 202 18.93 -17.92 16.97
CA LYS A 202 20.37 -18.15 17.11
C LYS A 202 20.88 -17.98 18.55
N GLY A 203 20.00 -17.66 19.50
CA GLY A 203 20.35 -17.40 20.90
C GLY A 203 20.68 -15.94 21.20
N GLU A 204 20.57 -15.03 20.23
CA GLU A 204 20.81 -13.60 20.42
C GLU A 204 19.57 -12.93 21.03
N LEU A 205 19.43 -13.03 22.35
CA LEU A 205 18.30 -12.43 23.06
C LEU A 205 18.44 -10.91 23.25
N GLY A 206 19.59 -10.29 22.95
CA GLY A 206 19.84 -8.86 23.12
C GLY A 206 19.16 -7.94 22.08
N VAL A 207 18.41 -8.49 21.13
CA VAL A 207 17.81 -7.70 20.04
C VAL A 207 16.71 -6.77 20.57
N ALA A 208 16.83 -5.47 20.29
CA ALA A 208 15.79 -4.51 20.60
C ALA A 208 14.64 -4.66 19.58
N VAL A 209 13.48 -5.12 20.04
CA VAL A 209 12.25 -5.07 19.25
C VAL A 209 11.57 -3.74 19.58
N GLU A 210 11.77 -2.75 18.71
CA GLU A 210 10.97 -1.53 18.79
C GLU A 210 9.52 -1.87 18.52
N VAL A 211 8.67 -1.77 19.54
CA VAL A 211 7.22 -1.89 19.39
C VAL A 211 6.71 -0.57 18.84
N PRO A 212 6.30 -0.49 17.56
CA PRO A 212 5.75 0.74 17.04
C PRO A 212 4.48 1.07 17.84
N ARG A 213 4.25 2.35 18.16
CA ARG A 213 2.96 2.83 18.72
C ARG A 213 1.86 2.78 17.66
N ARG A 214 1.62 1.61 17.08
CA ARG A 214 0.56 1.35 16.12
C ARG A 214 -0.57 0.61 16.82
N ARG A 215 -1.79 1.12 16.66
CA ARG A 215 -3.03 0.52 17.15
C ARG A 215 -3.66 -0.36 16.06
N ASP A 216 -2.87 -1.27 15.52
CA ASP A 216 -3.31 -2.22 14.50
C ASP A 216 -2.80 -3.62 14.82
N GLU A 217 -3.24 -4.65 14.10
CA GLU A 217 -2.89 -6.04 14.45
C GLU A 217 -1.42 -6.35 14.18
N ILE A 218 -0.71 -5.51 13.41
CA ILE A 218 0.77 -5.59 13.30
C ILE A 218 1.42 -5.04 14.57
N GLY A 219 0.91 -3.93 15.11
CA GLY A 219 1.33 -3.38 16.40
C GLY A 219 1.00 -4.32 17.57
N ALA A 220 -0.18 -4.96 17.56
CA ALA A 220 -0.54 -5.98 18.54
C ALA A 220 0.40 -7.19 18.46
N LEU A 221 0.66 -7.70 17.25
CA LEU A 221 1.62 -8.78 17.04
C LEU A 221 3.03 -8.40 17.51
N ALA A 222 3.49 -7.18 17.24
CA ALA A 222 4.77 -6.70 17.71
C ALA A 222 4.84 -6.60 19.24
N ALA A 223 3.74 -6.21 19.89
CA ALA A 223 3.64 -6.13 21.35
C ALA A 223 3.66 -7.52 21.99
N ASP A 224 2.93 -8.49 21.43
CA ASP A 224 2.96 -9.87 21.92
C ASP A 224 4.33 -10.52 21.71
N PHE A 225 4.98 -10.24 20.57
CA PHE A 225 6.35 -10.68 20.31
C PHE A 225 7.36 -10.09 21.31
N ALA A 226 7.21 -8.80 21.66
CA ALA A 226 8.06 -8.17 22.66
C ALA A 226 7.86 -8.79 24.05
N ARG A 227 6.63 -9.14 24.43
CA ARG A 227 6.34 -9.84 25.69
C ARG A 227 6.99 -11.21 25.74
N MET A 228 6.87 -12.00 24.67
CA MET A 228 7.52 -13.31 24.56
C MET A 228 9.05 -13.20 24.64
N LEU A 229 9.66 -12.18 24.03
CA LEU A 229 11.10 -11.96 24.11
C LEU A 229 11.55 -11.61 25.53
N ASP A 230 10.75 -10.83 26.27
CA ASP A 230 11.04 -10.48 27.66
C ASP A 230 10.97 -11.72 28.57
N GLU A 231 9.96 -12.57 28.38
CA GLU A 231 9.83 -13.85 29.09
C GLU A 231 11.00 -14.81 28.79
N LEU A 232 11.47 -14.86 27.53
CA LEU A 232 12.65 -15.66 27.16
C LEU A 232 13.93 -15.14 27.84
N ARG A 233 14.10 -13.82 27.93
CA ARG A 233 15.24 -13.21 28.63
C ARG A 233 15.21 -13.54 30.12
N SER A 234 14.06 -13.41 30.77
CA SER A 234 13.93 -13.72 32.19
C SER A 234 14.19 -15.21 32.46
N SER A 235 13.66 -16.09 31.61
CA SER A 235 13.89 -17.54 31.71
C SER A 235 15.36 -17.90 31.55
N ARG A 236 16.06 -17.30 30.57
CA ARG A 236 17.50 -17.53 30.39
C ARG A 236 18.32 -17.08 31.59
N ALA A 237 18.04 -15.89 32.13
CA ALA A 237 18.71 -15.38 33.32
C ALA A 237 18.46 -16.26 34.56
N GLU A 238 17.26 -16.83 34.69
CA GLU A 238 16.96 -17.80 35.76
C GLU A 238 17.76 -19.10 35.60
N ILE A 239 17.83 -19.65 34.39
CA ILE A 239 18.62 -20.86 34.10
C ILE A 239 20.10 -20.62 34.43
N ASP A 240 20.66 -19.48 34.03
CA ASP A 240 22.06 -19.15 34.29
C ASP A 240 22.33 -19.05 35.80
N ARG A 241 21.43 -18.44 36.59
CA ARG A 241 21.52 -18.42 38.06
C ARG A 241 21.47 -19.82 38.68
N LYS A 242 20.52 -20.66 38.26
CA LYS A 242 20.40 -22.04 38.78
C LYS A 242 21.63 -22.89 38.43
N ASN A 243 22.21 -22.70 37.25
CA ASN A 243 23.44 -23.37 36.86
C ASN A 243 24.63 -22.96 37.73
N GLU A 244 24.72 -21.68 38.10
CA GLU A 244 25.77 -21.18 39.00
C GLU A 244 25.59 -21.70 40.42
N GLU A 245 24.36 -21.75 40.93
CA GLU A 245 24.05 -22.40 42.20
C GLU A 245 24.43 -23.89 42.20
N LEU A 246 24.09 -24.63 41.14
CA LEU A 246 24.47 -26.04 41.00
C LEU A 246 25.99 -26.24 40.97
N ARG A 247 26.74 -25.35 40.30
CA ARG A 247 28.21 -25.39 40.30
C ARG A 247 28.77 -25.20 41.71
N ASN A 248 28.31 -24.17 42.42
CA ASN A 248 28.73 -23.91 43.80
C ASN A 248 28.40 -25.09 44.72
N TRP A 249 27.22 -25.70 44.56
CA TRP A 249 26.82 -26.89 45.31
C TRP A 249 27.71 -28.10 45.02
N ASN A 250 28.04 -28.35 43.74
CA ASN A 250 28.95 -29.43 43.35
C ASN A 250 30.33 -29.25 43.99
N GLU A 251 30.92 -28.05 43.88
CA GLU A 251 32.23 -27.76 44.49
C GLU A 251 32.20 -27.98 46.01
N ARG A 252 31.12 -27.56 46.67
CA ARG A 252 30.98 -27.73 48.12
C ARG A 252 30.83 -29.20 48.53
N LEU A 253 30.08 -29.97 47.75
CA LEU A 253 29.90 -31.40 47.97
C LEU A 253 31.21 -32.16 47.77
N GLU A 254 31.98 -31.81 46.73
CA GLU A 254 33.32 -32.37 46.49
C GLU A 254 34.27 -32.10 47.66
N GLN A 255 34.28 -30.88 48.19
CA GLN A 255 35.07 -30.53 49.38
C GLN A 255 34.64 -31.34 50.61
N GLU A 256 33.33 -31.48 50.85
CA GLU A 256 32.82 -32.24 51.99
C GLU A 256 33.14 -33.74 51.86
N VAL A 257 32.99 -34.31 50.67
CA VAL A 257 33.37 -35.70 50.38
C VAL A 257 34.87 -35.91 50.60
N ALA A 258 35.72 -35.00 50.13
CA ALA A 258 37.16 -35.07 50.34
C ALA A 258 37.51 -35.00 51.84
N ALA A 259 36.90 -34.09 52.60
CA ALA A 259 37.12 -33.94 54.03
C ALA A 259 36.68 -35.19 54.82
N LYS A 260 35.48 -35.72 54.54
CA LYS A 260 35.00 -36.97 55.17
C LYS A 260 35.87 -38.16 54.81
N THR A 261 36.31 -38.27 53.56
CA THR A 261 37.21 -39.34 53.12
C THR A 261 38.55 -39.27 53.85
N ALA A 262 39.15 -38.09 53.98
CA ALA A 262 40.37 -37.90 54.75
C ALA A 262 40.20 -38.22 56.24
N HIS A 263 39.07 -37.81 56.84
CA HIS A 263 38.75 -38.14 58.23
C HIS A 263 38.61 -39.65 58.46
N LEU A 264 37.88 -40.35 57.57
CA LEU A 264 37.72 -41.80 57.64
C LEU A 264 39.05 -42.53 57.46
N GLN A 265 39.91 -42.10 56.54
CA GLN A 265 41.25 -42.66 56.35
C GLN A 265 42.09 -42.53 57.63
N ASN A 266 42.06 -41.37 58.29
CA ASN A 266 42.75 -41.15 59.55
C ASN A 266 42.20 -42.05 60.68
N ALA A 267 40.88 -42.17 60.81
CA ALA A 267 40.25 -43.03 61.79
C ALA A 267 40.63 -44.52 61.59
N VAL A 268 40.67 -44.99 60.33
CA VAL A 268 41.13 -46.35 59.99
C VAL A 268 42.60 -46.55 60.36
N LEU A 269 43.46 -45.57 60.09
CA LEU A 269 44.88 -45.62 60.47
C LEU A 269 45.06 -45.69 61.99
N GLU A 270 44.28 -44.90 62.72
CA GLU A 270 44.29 -44.88 64.18
C GLU A 270 43.80 -46.21 64.77
N LEU A 271 42.68 -46.74 64.28
CA LEU A 271 42.16 -48.05 64.67
C LEU A 271 43.21 -49.16 64.47
N ARG A 272 43.88 -49.17 63.30
CA ARG A 272 44.98 -50.11 63.01
C ARG A 272 46.19 -49.93 63.96
N ARG A 273 46.49 -48.71 64.41
CA ARG A 273 47.56 -48.47 65.40
C ARG A 273 47.16 -49.00 66.77
N THR A 274 45.94 -48.72 67.23
CA THR A 274 45.42 -49.19 68.50
C THR A 274 45.33 -50.72 68.54
N GLN A 275 44.84 -51.35 67.47
CA GLN A 275 44.80 -52.80 67.35
C GLN A 275 46.21 -53.41 67.43
N ARG A 276 47.21 -52.82 66.75
CA ARG A 276 48.61 -53.27 66.86
C ARG A 276 49.15 -53.15 68.29
N ARG A 277 48.83 -52.06 69.00
CA ARG A 277 49.21 -51.87 70.41
C ARG A 277 48.55 -52.92 71.31
N LEU A 278 47.26 -53.20 71.12
CA LEU A 278 46.55 -54.23 71.89
C LEU A 278 47.12 -55.63 71.63
N VAL A 279 47.39 -55.99 70.37
CA VAL A 279 48.05 -57.26 70.03
C VAL A 279 49.42 -57.37 70.69
N HIS A 280 50.20 -56.28 70.70
CA HIS A 280 51.51 -56.27 71.35
C HIS A 280 51.40 -56.39 72.88
N ALA A 281 50.47 -55.64 73.51
CA ALA A 281 50.20 -55.73 74.94
C ALA A 281 49.70 -57.12 75.35
N ALA A 282 48.82 -57.74 74.56
CA ALA A 282 48.34 -59.10 74.78
C ALA A 282 49.48 -60.12 74.69
N LYS A 283 50.37 -60.00 73.69
CA LYS A 283 51.59 -60.83 73.60
C LYS A 283 52.51 -60.63 74.80
N MET A 284 52.72 -59.40 75.25
CA MET A 284 53.54 -59.09 76.42
C MET A 284 52.92 -59.62 77.72
N SER A 285 51.59 -59.53 77.85
CA SER A 285 50.85 -60.11 78.98
C SER A 285 50.96 -61.63 79.00
N SER A 286 50.79 -62.31 77.85
CA SER A 286 50.95 -63.78 77.80
C SER A 286 52.37 -64.21 78.12
N LEU A 287 53.38 -63.47 77.61
CA LEU A 287 54.79 -63.66 77.97
C LEU A 287 55.03 -63.44 79.47
N GLY A 288 54.41 -62.42 80.07
CA GLY A 288 54.50 -62.13 81.50
C GLY A 288 53.88 -63.22 82.39
N THR A 289 52.70 -63.73 82.03
CA THR A 289 52.06 -64.86 82.73
C THR A 289 52.91 -66.13 82.63
N LEU A 290 53.47 -66.40 81.45
CA LEU A 290 54.33 -67.56 81.21
C LEU A 290 55.65 -67.44 82.00
N ALA A 291 56.28 -66.26 81.99
CA ALA A 291 57.47 -65.98 82.78
C ALA A 291 57.21 -66.08 84.30
N GLY A 292 56.04 -65.62 84.77
CA GLY A 292 55.61 -65.79 86.15
C GLY A 292 55.39 -67.25 86.54
N GLY A 293 54.77 -68.05 85.67
CA GLY A 293 54.63 -69.49 85.84
C GLY A 293 55.98 -70.22 85.89
N VAL A 294 56.89 -69.90 84.96
CA VAL A 294 58.26 -70.43 84.93
C VAL A 294 59.04 -70.02 86.17
N ALA A 295 58.93 -68.77 86.63
CA ALA A 295 59.57 -68.31 87.86
C ALA A 295 59.03 -69.03 89.10
N HIS A 296 57.73 -69.32 89.13
CA HIS A 296 57.13 -70.11 90.20
C HIS A 296 57.66 -71.55 90.20
N GLU A 297 57.80 -72.20 89.06
CA GLU A 297 58.40 -73.53 88.96
C GLU A 297 59.90 -73.54 89.34
N PHE A 298 60.66 -72.53 88.92
CA PHE A 298 62.05 -72.36 89.35
C PHE A 298 62.16 -72.21 90.87
N ASN A 299 61.30 -71.39 91.48
CA ASN A 299 61.28 -71.25 92.93
C ASN A 299 60.91 -72.56 93.64
N ASN A 300 59.99 -73.34 93.08
CA ASN A 300 59.67 -74.68 93.60
C ASN A 300 60.89 -75.63 93.52
N LEU A 301 61.59 -75.64 92.39
CA LEU A 301 62.80 -76.45 92.20
C LEU A 301 63.93 -76.03 93.14
N ILE A 302 64.21 -74.72 93.25
CA ILE A 302 65.21 -74.20 94.19
C ILE A 302 64.81 -74.50 95.63
N GLY A 303 63.52 -74.37 95.97
CA GLY A 303 62.98 -74.74 97.28
C GLY A 303 63.27 -76.20 97.62
N GLY A 304 63.04 -77.12 96.67
CA GLY A 304 63.38 -78.53 96.79
C GLY A 304 64.88 -78.77 96.99
N ILE A 305 65.72 -78.18 96.14
CA ILE A 305 67.19 -78.29 96.24
C ILE A 305 67.69 -77.78 97.60
N ARG A 306 67.16 -76.65 98.07
CA ARG A 306 67.52 -76.06 99.36
C ARG A 306 67.01 -76.90 100.54
N GLY A 307 65.89 -77.59 100.38
CA GLY A 307 65.39 -78.60 101.32
C GLY A 307 66.34 -79.78 101.43
N CYS A 308 66.70 -80.39 100.30
CA CYS A 308 67.67 -81.48 100.25
C CYS A 308 69.05 -81.06 100.79
N ALA A 309 69.51 -79.85 100.48
CA ALA A 309 70.77 -79.33 101.01
C ALA A 309 70.70 -79.11 102.54
N ARG A 310 69.54 -78.73 103.09
CA ARG A 310 69.33 -78.64 104.54
C ARG A 310 69.31 -80.00 105.22
N GLU A 311 68.71 -81.02 104.60
CA GLU A 311 68.76 -82.39 105.11
C GLU A 311 70.17 -82.99 105.03
N ALA A 312 70.92 -82.70 103.96
CA ALA A 312 72.31 -83.11 103.83
C ALA A 312 73.22 -82.42 104.86
N LEU A 313 73.02 -81.11 105.11
CA LEU A 313 73.75 -80.37 106.16
C LEU A 313 73.33 -80.78 107.57
N ALA A 314 72.06 -81.14 107.79
CA ALA A 314 71.60 -81.67 109.07
C ALA A 314 72.12 -83.10 109.33
N ALA A 315 72.50 -83.84 108.28
CA ALA A 315 73.16 -85.15 108.39
C ALA A 315 74.68 -85.05 108.68
N GLU A 316 75.31 -83.88 108.49
CA GLU A 316 76.73 -83.65 108.81
C GLU A 316 76.99 -83.22 110.27
N ASP A 317 75.97 -82.80 111.02
CA ASP A 317 76.10 -82.23 112.38
C ASP A 317 75.81 -83.22 113.55
N ASP A 318 75.78 -84.54 113.30
CA ASP A 318 75.69 -85.56 114.37
C ASP A 318 76.94 -86.49 114.42
N PRO A 319 78.03 -86.09 115.11
CA PRO A 319 79.12 -86.98 115.42
C PRO A 319 78.89 -87.63 116.80
N GLY A 320 78.05 -88.68 116.84
CA GLY A 320 78.13 -89.66 117.94
C GLY A 320 76.90 -90.51 118.24
N ARG A 321 76.72 -91.63 117.52
CA ARG A 321 76.34 -92.90 118.19
C ARG A 321 76.57 -94.16 117.37
N LYS A 322 77.05 -95.17 118.10
CA LYS A 322 76.87 -96.61 117.85
C LYS A 322 75.41 -96.99 117.66
#